data_AF-A0A846P3A5-F1
#
_entry.id   AF-A0A846P3A5-F1
#
_cell.length_a   1.000
_cell.length_b   1.000
_cell.length_c   1.000
_cell.angle_alpha   90.00
_cell.angle_beta   90.00
_cell.angle_gamma   90.00
#
_symmetry.space_group_name_H-M   'P 1'
#
loop_
_entity.id
_entity.type
_entity.pdbx_description
1 polymer ?
#
loop_
_entity_poly.entity_id
_entity_poly.type
_entity_poly.pdbx_seq_one_letter_code
_entity_poly.pdbx_strand_id
1 'polypeptide(L)'
;MIRSAGIVLPVVAFVTFSSILILHFRLPLGPLILVLSILPLFVIRASGRTLSRAVPDLVFGSVDTGLLTIPAILGGLAFGVAGAVAGGVVGDAITDAIAGLFEGHVSEWLRSRGFEESREAVTTSLGKMSGCLFGSGLVLTLALVLGFELRFG
;
A
#
# COMPACT_ATOMS: atom_id res chain seq x y z
N MET A 1 16.70 2.98 15.79
CA MET A 1 15.80 3.99 15.19
C MET A 1 16.48 4.76 14.06
N ILE A 2 17.59 5.48 14.29
CA ILE A 2 18.27 6.31 13.25
C ILE A 2 18.68 5.51 12.01
N ARG A 3 19.30 4.32 12.18
CA ARG A 3 19.69 3.46 11.03
C ARG A 3 18.48 2.97 10.22
N SER A 4 17.39 2.61 10.89
CA SER A 4 16.15 2.15 10.23
C SER A 4 15.50 3.29 9.46
N ALA A 5 15.43 4.49 10.06
CA ALA A 5 14.92 5.69 9.40
C ALA A 5 15.76 6.06 8.17
N GLY A 6 17.08 5.90 8.23
CA GLY A 6 17.99 6.11 7.09
C GLY A 6 17.74 5.18 5.89
N ILE A 7 17.09 4.03 6.09
CA ILE A 7 16.69 3.11 5.01
C ILE A 7 15.27 3.43 4.53
N VAL A 8 14.34 3.67 5.45
CA VAL A 8 12.91 3.83 5.13
C VAL A 8 12.60 5.19 4.50
N LEU A 9 13.14 6.28 5.05
CA LEU A 9 12.81 7.64 4.59
C LEU A 9 13.17 7.90 3.11
N PRO A 10 14.31 7.44 2.57
CA PRO A 10 14.59 7.57 1.15
C PRO A 10 13.56 6.87 0.26
N VAL A 11 13.06 5.69 0.67
CA VAL A 11 12.02 4.96 -0.08
C VAL A 11 10.71 5.73 -0.05
N VAL A 12 10.31 6.24 1.13
CA VAL A 12 9.11 7.08 1.27
C VAL A 12 9.22 8.31 0.38
N ALA A 13 10.34 9.05 0.44
CA ALA A 13 10.55 10.23 -0.38
C ALA A 13 10.49 9.90 -1.89
N PHE A 14 11.12 8.80 -2.31
CA PHE A 14 11.11 8.37 -3.70
C PHE A 14 9.71 8.02 -4.20
N VAL A 15 8.94 7.26 -3.42
CA VAL A 15 7.57 6.87 -3.81
C VAL A 15 6.67 8.10 -3.84
N THR A 16 6.72 8.98 -2.84
CA THR A 16 5.95 10.23 -2.83
C THR A 16 6.27 11.09 -4.05
N PHE A 17 7.56 11.30 -4.34
CA PHE A 17 7.98 12.08 -5.50
C PHE A 17 7.53 11.44 -6.82
N SER A 18 7.69 10.13 -6.96
CA SER A 18 7.25 9.38 -8.14
C SER A 18 5.73 9.50 -8.34
N SER A 19 4.93 9.36 -7.27
CA SER A 19 3.48 9.53 -7.32
C SER A 19 3.07 10.94 -7.77
N ILE A 20 3.76 11.98 -7.30
CA ILE A 20 3.53 13.36 -7.75
C ILE A 20 3.85 13.51 -9.24
N LEU A 21 4.96 12.96 -9.71
CA LEU A 21 5.33 13.02 -11.13
C LEU A 21 4.32 12.27 -12.02
N ILE A 22 3.85 11.09 -11.58
CA ILE A 22 2.83 10.31 -12.29
C ILE A 22 1.56 11.15 -12.49
N LEU A 23 1.12 11.85 -11.44
CA LEU A 23 -0.02 12.76 -11.52
C LEU A 23 0.26 13.97 -12.41
N HIS A 24 1.41 14.63 -12.24
CA HIS A 24 1.79 15.82 -13.00
C HIS A 24 1.85 15.56 -14.50
N PHE A 25 2.43 14.43 -14.91
CA PHE A 25 2.55 14.03 -16.32
C PHE A 25 1.33 13.25 -16.84
N ARG A 26 0.26 13.11 -16.03
CA ARG A 26 -0.98 12.39 -16.38
C ARG A 26 -0.73 10.97 -16.89
N LEU A 27 0.23 10.29 -16.27
CA LEU A 27 0.58 8.91 -16.59
C LEU A 27 -0.46 7.93 -15.99
N PRO A 28 -0.56 6.68 -16.48
CA PRO A 28 -1.53 5.72 -15.97
C PRO A 28 -1.22 5.35 -14.52
N LEU A 29 -1.99 5.92 -13.59
CA LEU A 29 -1.76 5.84 -12.15
C LEU A 29 -1.69 4.38 -11.65
N GLY A 30 -2.69 3.56 -11.98
CA GLY A 30 -2.80 2.19 -11.46
C GLY A 30 -1.59 1.30 -11.75
N PRO A 31 -1.23 1.05 -13.03
CA PRO A 31 -0.10 0.22 -13.38
C PRO A 31 1.22 0.72 -12.79
N LEU A 32 1.42 2.04 -12.72
CA LEU A 32 2.66 2.62 -12.21
C LEU A 32 2.77 2.51 -10.68
N ILE A 33 1.68 2.74 -9.94
CA ILE A 33 1.62 2.48 -8.50
C ILE A 33 1.86 0.99 -8.21
N LEU A 34 1.28 0.10 -9.03
CA LEU A 34 1.49 -1.34 -8.91
C LEU A 34 2.97 -1.71 -9.12
N VAL A 35 3.66 -1.12 -10.09
CA VAL A 35 5.11 -1.32 -10.29
C VAL A 35 5.92 -0.77 -9.11
N LEU A 36 5.55 0.38 -8.56
CA LEU A 36 6.23 0.96 -7.39
C LEU A 36 6.16 0.05 -6.15
N SER A 37 5.18 -0.85 -6.05
CA SER A 37 5.08 -1.81 -4.94
C SER A 37 6.29 -2.77 -4.83
N ILE A 38 7.05 -2.94 -5.92
CA ILE A 38 8.24 -3.80 -5.96
C ILE A 38 9.43 -3.16 -5.22
N LEU A 39 9.51 -1.82 -5.23
CA LEU A 39 10.66 -1.10 -4.68
C LEU A 39 10.89 -1.36 -3.18
N PRO A 40 9.88 -1.24 -2.29
CA PRO A 40 10.09 -1.51 -0.86
C PRO A 40 10.53 -2.96 -0.61
N LEU A 41 10.04 -3.94 -1.38
CA LEU A 41 10.46 -5.34 -1.28
C LEU A 41 11.91 -5.54 -1.70
N PHE A 42 12.31 -4.89 -2.79
CA PHE A 42 13.70 -4.89 -3.22
C PHE A 42 14.61 -4.33 -2.12
N VAL A 43 14.22 -3.23 -1.47
CA VAL A 43 15.00 -2.62 -0.38
C VAL A 43 15.07 -3.52 0.86
N ILE A 44 13.98 -4.21 1.24
CA ILE A 44 14.02 -5.23 2.31
C ILE A 44 15.07 -6.29 1.98
N ARG A 45 15.02 -6.83 0.76
CA ARG A 45 15.92 -7.91 0.32
C ARG A 45 17.38 -7.46 0.20
N ALA A 46 17.62 -6.25 -0.30
CA ALA A 46 18.95 -5.64 -0.43
C ALA A 46 19.56 -5.31 0.94
N SER A 47 18.71 -5.05 1.93
CA SER A 47 19.14 -4.78 3.31
C SER A 47 19.40 -6.04 4.14
N GLY A 48 19.53 -7.21 3.50
CA GLY A 48 19.84 -8.50 4.13
C GLY A 48 18.69 -9.12 4.93
N ARG A 49 17.45 -8.65 4.73
CA ARG A 49 16.26 -9.09 5.50
C ARG A 49 15.42 -10.09 4.71
N THR A 50 14.74 -10.96 5.44
CA THR A 50 13.91 -12.04 4.86
C THR A 50 12.52 -11.51 4.52
N LEU A 51 12.14 -11.61 3.23
CA LEU A 51 10.83 -11.20 2.74
C LEU A 51 9.66 -11.99 3.36
N SER A 52 9.86 -13.26 3.69
CA SER A 52 8.83 -14.10 4.32
C SER A 52 8.31 -13.51 5.64
N ARG A 53 9.12 -12.70 6.33
CA ARG A 53 8.72 -12.04 7.58
C ARG A 53 7.82 -10.81 7.35
N ALA A 54 7.76 -10.28 6.12
CA ALA A 54 6.90 -9.17 5.72
C ALA A 54 5.55 -9.65 5.17
N VAL A 55 5.29 -10.95 5.09
CA VAL A 55 4.04 -11.50 4.51
C VAL A 55 2.79 -11.00 5.24
N PRO A 56 2.71 -11.00 6.59
CA PRO A 56 1.57 -10.42 7.31
C PRO A 56 1.33 -8.96 6.94
N ASP A 57 2.42 -8.16 6.93
CA ASP A 57 2.39 -6.73 6.60
C ASP A 57 1.96 -6.47 5.15
N LEU A 58 2.40 -7.32 4.21
CA LEU A 58 2.02 -7.29 2.81
C LEU A 58 0.53 -7.57 2.64
N VAL A 59 0.01 -8.59 3.33
CA VAL A 59 -1.41 -8.95 3.30
C VAL A 59 -2.23 -7.81 3.90
N PHE A 60 -1.83 -7.30 5.06
CA PHE A 60 -2.46 -6.15 5.71
C PHE A 60 -2.58 -4.97 4.73
N GLY A 61 -1.45 -4.47 4.22
CA GLY A 61 -1.46 -3.29 3.36
C GLY A 61 -2.22 -3.50 2.05
N SER A 62 -2.17 -4.72 1.49
CA SER A 62 -2.89 -5.04 0.25
C SER A 62 -4.42 -5.02 0.46
N VAL A 63 -4.89 -5.54 1.60
CA VAL A 63 -6.30 -5.56 1.95
C VAL A 63 -6.78 -4.17 2.34
N ASP A 64 -6.06 -3.50 3.23
CA ASP A 64 -6.42 -2.16 3.73
C ASP A 64 -6.52 -1.16 2.57
N THR A 65 -5.37 -0.82 1.97
CA THR A 65 -5.33 0.26 0.99
C THR A 65 -5.97 -0.14 -0.35
N GLY A 66 -5.99 -1.44 -0.66
CA GLY A 66 -6.74 -1.97 -1.80
C GLY A 66 -8.24 -1.69 -1.66
N LEU A 67 -8.85 -2.11 -0.56
CA LEU A 67 -10.28 -1.86 -0.31
C LEU A 67 -10.56 -0.37 -0.14
N LEU A 68 -9.67 0.39 0.50
CA LEU A 68 -9.75 1.85 0.69
C LEU A 68 -9.85 2.63 -0.62
N THR A 69 -9.15 2.14 -1.65
CA THR A 69 -9.12 2.80 -2.95
C THR A 69 -10.52 2.89 -3.56
N ILE A 70 -11.42 1.94 -3.27
CA ILE A 70 -12.79 1.90 -3.80
C ILE A 70 -13.63 3.10 -3.30
N PRO A 71 -13.85 3.32 -1.99
CA PRO A 71 -14.59 4.47 -1.51
C PRO A 71 -13.90 5.80 -1.82
N ALA A 72 -12.57 5.86 -1.92
CA ALA A 72 -11.86 7.06 -2.36
C ALA A 72 -12.20 7.43 -3.82
N ILE A 73 -12.21 6.44 -4.73
CA ILE A 73 -12.65 6.64 -6.12
C ILE A 73 -14.12 7.05 -6.17
N LEU A 74 -15.01 6.30 -5.51
CA LEU A 74 -16.45 6.57 -5.54
C LEU A 74 -16.78 7.95 -4.96
N GLY A 75 -16.14 8.31 -3.85
CA GLY A 75 -16.25 9.64 -3.26
C GLY A 75 -15.75 10.73 -4.19
N GLY A 76 -14.62 10.50 -4.87
CA GLY A 76 -14.08 11.39 -5.90
C GLY A 76 -15.05 11.63 -7.05
N LEU A 77 -15.69 10.56 -7.54
CA LEU A 77 -16.66 10.64 -8.63
C LEU A 77 -17.96 11.34 -8.19
N ALA A 78 -18.41 11.14 -6.96
CA ALA A 78 -19.69 11.67 -6.47
C ALA A 78 -19.59 13.11 -5.95
N PHE A 79 -18.50 13.48 -5.28
CA PHE A 79 -18.37 14.76 -4.57
C PHE A 79 -17.02 15.46 -4.80
N GLY A 80 -16.27 15.07 -5.83
CA GLY A 80 -14.97 15.64 -6.15
C GLY A 80 -13.93 15.41 -5.06
N VAL A 81 -12.99 16.35 -4.92
CA VAL A 81 -11.86 16.22 -3.96
C VAL A 81 -12.33 15.98 -2.53
N ALA A 82 -13.39 16.68 -2.09
CA ALA A 82 -13.91 16.52 -0.73
C ALA A 82 -14.44 15.10 -0.49
N GLY A 83 -15.13 14.50 -1.49
CA GLY A 83 -15.57 13.12 -1.42
C GLY A 83 -14.42 12.12 -1.45
N ALA A 84 -13.39 12.36 -2.25
CA ALA A 84 -12.20 11.51 -2.27
C ALA A 84 -11.47 11.51 -0.92
N VAL A 85 -11.33 12.68 -0.29
CA VAL A 85 -10.73 12.81 1.05
C VAL A 85 -11.61 12.13 2.10
N ALA A 86 -12.93 12.33 2.09
CA ALA A 86 -13.83 11.68 3.03
C ALA A 86 -13.86 10.15 2.86
N GLY A 87 -13.94 9.68 1.61
CA GLY A 87 -13.86 8.27 1.25
C GLY A 87 -12.52 7.65 1.62
N GLY A 88 -11.43 8.42 1.53
CA GLY A 88 -10.12 8.05 2.05
C GLY A 88 -10.12 7.94 3.57
N VAL A 89 -10.38 9.02 4.31
CA VAL A 89 -10.26 9.01 5.78
C VAL A 89 -11.21 8.02 6.45
N VAL A 90 -12.48 7.98 6.03
CA VAL A 90 -13.47 7.06 6.62
C VAL A 90 -13.25 5.64 6.11
N GLY A 91 -12.89 5.49 4.83
CA GLY A 91 -12.55 4.19 4.27
C GLY A 91 -11.40 3.56 5.03
N ASP A 92 -10.35 4.33 5.30
CA ASP A 92 -9.11 3.89 5.94
C ASP A 92 -9.41 3.29 7.32
N ALA A 93 -10.19 3.96 8.15
CA ALA A 93 -10.59 3.44 9.45
C ALA A 93 -11.38 2.10 9.36
N ILE A 94 -12.21 1.93 8.33
CA ILE A 94 -12.97 0.69 8.12
C ILE A 94 -12.06 -0.42 7.60
N THR A 95 -11.19 -0.09 6.63
CA THR A 95 -10.34 -1.05 5.95
C THR A 95 -9.18 -1.50 6.82
N ASP A 96 -8.66 -0.64 7.70
CA ASP A 96 -7.71 -1.00 8.76
C ASP A 96 -8.31 -2.05 9.70
N ALA A 97 -9.57 -1.88 10.10
CA ALA A 97 -10.24 -2.85 10.98
C ALA A 97 -10.38 -4.22 10.29
N ILE A 98 -10.73 -4.23 9.00
CA ILE A 98 -10.83 -5.46 8.20
C ILE A 98 -9.44 -6.07 8.01
N ALA A 99 -8.46 -5.30 7.56
CA ALA A 99 -7.10 -5.74 7.30
C ALA A 99 -6.41 -6.25 8.56
N GLY A 100 -6.69 -5.64 9.72
CA GLY A 100 -6.20 -6.12 11.03
C GLY A 100 -6.69 -7.53 11.37
N LEU A 101 -7.91 -7.91 10.97
CA LEU A 101 -8.38 -9.29 11.11
C LEU A 101 -7.59 -10.26 10.23
N PHE A 102 -7.29 -9.86 8.98
CA PHE A 102 -6.48 -10.67 8.07
C PHE A 102 -5.03 -10.79 8.54
N GLU A 103 -4.40 -9.68 8.94
CA GLU A 103 -3.05 -9.66 9.52
C GLU A 103 -2.99 -10.60 10.71
N GLY A 104 -3.86 -10.42 11.70
CA GLY A 104 -3.90 -11.26 12.90
C GLY A 104 -4.09 -12.75 12.59
N HIS A 105 -4.97 -13.09 11.65
CA HIS A 105 -5.15 -14.49 11.24
C HIS A 105 -3.91 -15.08 10.55
N VAL A 106 -3.29 -14.33 9.63
CA VAL A 106 -2.05 -14.74 8.96
C VAL A 106 -0.92 -14.88 9.99
N SER A 107 -0.87 -13.99 10.98
CA SER A 107 0.09 -14.03 12.08
C SER A 107 -0.03 -15.27 12.93
N GLU A 108 -1.25 -15.61 13.35
CA GLU A 108 -1.54 -16.83 14.10
C GLU A 108 -1.19 -18.08 13.30
N TRP A 109 -1.54 -18.10 12.01
CA TRP A 109 -1.23 -19.20 11.11
C TRP A 109 0.28 -19.40 10.92
N LEU A 110 1.05 -18.33 10.71
CA LEU A 110 2.51 -18.41 10.59
C LEU A 110 3.17 -18.89 11.89
N ARG A 111 2.72 -18.36 13.04
CA ARG A 111 3.20 -18.80 14.36
C ARG A 111 2.91 -20.29 14.60
N SER A 112 1.73 -20.77 14.20
CA SER A 112 1.39 -22.20 14.31
C SER A 112 2.31 -23.10 13.50
N ARG A 113 2.96 -22.57 12.46
CA ARG A 113 3.92 -23.25 11.59
C ARG A 113 5.39 -23.02 11.97
N GLY A 114 5.65 -22.40 13.12
CA GLY A 114 7.00 -22.14 13.62
C GLY A 114 7.71 -20.95 12.95
N PHE A 115 6.98 -20.10 12.21
CA PHE A 115 7.54 -18.87 11.66
C PHE A 115 7.36 -17.71 12.65
N GLU A 116 8.45 -17.04 12.99
CA GLU A 116 8.41 -15.76 13.71
C GLU A 116 8.25 -14.61 12.72
N GLU A 117 7.27 -13.75 13.01
CA GLU A 117 6.99 -12.55 12.24
C GLU A 117 8.04 -11.46 12.45
N SER A 118 8.14 -10.54 11.49
CA SER A 118 8.99 -9.37 11.65
C SER A 118 8.49 -8.49 12.79
N ARG A 119 9.29 -8.32 13.84
CA ARG A 119 9.19 -7.17 14.77
C ARG A 119 10.19 -6.05 14.41
N GLU A 120 10.79 -6.13 13.22
CA GLU A 120 11.84 -5.20 12.82
C GLU A 120 11.26 -4.03 12.01
N ALA A 121 11.52 -2.81 12.48
CA ALA A 121 10.94 -1.59 11.93
C ALA A 121 11.09 -1.42 10.40
N VAL A 122 12.21 -1.85 9.81
CA VAL A 122 12.44 -1.72 8.36
C VAL A 122 11.56 -2.68 7.57
N THR A 123 11.51 -3.95 7.98
CA THR A 123 10.72 -4.98 7.30
C THR A 123 9.23 -4.70 7.42
N THR A 124 8.77 -4.30 8.62
CA THR A 124 7.37 -3.97 8.87
C THR A 124 6.91 -2.74 8.08
N SER A 125 7.66 -1.64 8.15
CA SER A 125 7.29 -0.40 7.42
C SER A 125 7.29 -0.58 5.90
N LEU A 126 8.35 -1.17 5.34
CA LEU A 126 8.45 -1.40 3.90
C LEU A 126 7.51 -2.51 3.41
N GLY A 127 7.21 -3.50 4.25
CA GLY A 127 6.22 -4.54 4.00
C GLY A 127 4.83 -3.95 3.86
N LYS A 128 4.37 -3.15 4.84
CA LYS A 128 3.08 -2.47 4.77
C LYS A 128 3.02 -1.54 3.57
N MET A 129 4.06 -0.72 3.36
CA MET A 129 4.14 0.17 2.20
C MET A 129 4.02 -0.56 0.85
N SER A 130 4.72 -1.70 0.69
CA SER A 130 4.59 -2.52 -0.52
C SER A 130 3.18 -3.07 -0.68
N GLY A 131 2.58 -3.59 0.39
CA GLY A 131 1.20 -4.07 0.38
C GLY A 131 0.22 -2.98 -0.04
N CYS A 132 0.31 -1.80 0.57
CA CYS A 132 -0.55 -0.65 0.25
C CYS A 132 -0.45 -0.26 -1.23
N LEU A 133 0.76 -0.17 -1.77
CA LEU A 133 1.00 0.14 -3.18
C LEU A 133 0.49 -0.96 -4.11
N PHE A 134 0.67 -2.23 -3.72
CA PHE A 134 0.19 -3.36 -4.50
C PHE A 134 -1.34 -3.42 -4.56
N GLY A 135 -2.00 -3.35 -3.40
CA GLY A 135 -3.46 -3.38 -3.29
C GLY A 135 -4.12 -2.22 -4.02
N SER A 136 -3.69 -0.98 -3.75
CA SER A 136 -4.21 0.20 -4.45
C SER A 136 -3.89 0.20 -5.94
N GLY A 137 -2.66 -0.19 -6.32
CA GLY A 137 -2.24 -0.31 -7.71
C GLY A 137 -3.09 -1.31 -8.50
N LEU A 138 -3.44 -2.45 -7.90
CA LEU A 138 -4.37 -3.42 -8.50
C LEU A 138 -5.75 -2.82 -8.72
N VAL A 139 -6.35 -2.21 -7.70
CA VAL A 139 -7.70 -1.63 -7.80
C VAL A 139 -7.74 -0.48 -8.80
N LEU A 140 -6.74 0.40 -8.80
CA LEU A 140 -6.61 1.49 -9.78
C LEU A 140 -6.41 0.97 -11.21
N THR A 141 -5.65 -0.12 -11.38
CA THR A 141 -5.46 -0.75 -12.69
C THR A 141 -6.78 -1.35 -13.20
N LEU A 142 -7.51 -2.03 -12.32
CA LEU A 142 -8.84 -2.56 -12.63
C LEU A 142 -9.82 -1.43 -12.98
N ALA A 143 -9.83 -0.35 -12.21
CA ALA A 143 -10.66 0.82 -12.49
C ALA A 143 -10.34 1.39 -13.89
N LEU A 144 -9.06 1.52 -14.23
CA LEU A 144 -8.62 1.96 -15.56
C LEU A 144 -9.12 1.02 -16.68
N VAL A 145 -8.97 -0.29 -16.51
CA VAL A 145 -9.43 -1.30 -17.49
C VAL A 145 -10.95 -1.29 -17.65
N LEU A 146 -11.69 -1.02 -16.57
CA LEU A 146 -13.14 -0.89 -16.58
C LEU A 146 -13.65 0.45 -17.14
N GLY A 147 -12.74 1.36 -17.53
CA GLY A 147 -13.10 2.64 -18.14
C GLY A 147 -13.43 3.75 -17.13
N PHE A 148 -13.11 3.59 -15.85
CA PHE A 148 -13.18 4.69 -14.90
C PHE A 148 -12.05 5.68 -15.19
N GLU A 149 -12.40 6.77 -15.89
CA GLU A 149 -11.47 7.88 -16.07
C GLU A 149 -11.37 8.68 -14.77
N LEU A 150 -10.34 8.42 -13.98
CA LEU A 150 -9.95 9.23 -12.82
C LEU A 150 -9.36 10.56 -13.34
N ARG A 151 -10.23 11.43 -13.88
CA ARG A 151 -9.85 12.76 -14.33
C ARG A 151 -9.69 13.66 -13.12
N PHE A 152 -8.44 13.97 -12.78
CA PHE A 152 -8.13 15.09 -11.90
C PHE A 152 -8.38 16.37 -12.72
N GLY A 153 -9.50 17.04 -12.44
CA GLY A 153 -9.89 18.31 -13.05
C GLY A 153 -8.94 19.44 -12.71
#